data_AF-A0A136MQZ1-F1
#
_entry.id   AF-A0A136MQZ1-F1
#
_cell.length_a   1.000
_cell.length_b   1.000
_cell.length_c   1.000
_cell.angle_alpha   90.00
_cell.angle_beta   90.00
_cell.angle_gamma   90.00
#
_symmetry.space_group_name_H-M   'P 1'
#
loop_
_entity.id
_entity.type
_entity.pdbx_description
1 polymer ?
#
loop_
_entity_poly.entity_id
_entity_poly.type
_entity_poly.pdbx_seq_one_letter_code
_entity_poly.pdbx_strand_id
1 'polypeptide(L)'
;MLDAFLKDNGQFSNYGVEHTIAFTLCIAAIWLMLYLAKYKWNDDQKYRYMVYISVFAASTQLFKVFYRVYNGTFNPTEDFPLHLCNLMVILLPFTMIFKWRKLWGITFFWIMIGCAQSIFTPTLTESMPHYEAVRYWVIHSAIILGALYGIYAFGWTITWKDTIRSILGMNILAAILFPINLVLHSNYMYLNAKPPGTTFYDLLGPWPGYIIWLEVLVNGLFTLVLIPFYWNDIKRYLARVVA
;
A
#
# COMPACT_ATOMS: atom_id res chain seq x y z
N MET A 1 1.42 -29.63 10.66
CA MET A 1 1.67 -28.19 10.94
C MET A 1 1.95 -27.41 9.67
N LEU A 2 2.83 -27.89 8.76
CA LEU A 2 3.11 -27.20 7.49
C LEU A 2 1.88 -27.10 6.57
N ASP A 3 1.05 -28.15 6.54
CA ASP A 3 -0.16 -28.17 5.70
C ASP A 3 -1.16 -27.07 6.08
N ALA A 4 -1.33 -26.77 7.37
CA ALA A 4 -2.23 -25.69 7.81
C ALA A 4 -1.74 -24.29 7.40
N PHE A 5 -0.43 -24.16 7.12
CA PHE A 5 0.19 -22.89 6.73
C PHE A 5 0.22 -22.69 5.22
N LEU A 6 0.19 -23.78 4.43
CA LEU A 6 0.44 -23.73 2.99
C LEU A 6 -0.72 -24.24 2.12
N LYS A 7 -1.69 -24.92 2.72
CA LYS A 7 -2.84 -25.45 2.00
C LYS A 7 -3.99 -24.45 2.03
N ASP A 8 -4.44 -24.08 0.84
CA ASP A 8 -5.61 -23.22 0.66
C ASP A 8 -6.84 -23.83 1.36
N ASN A 9 -7.52 -23.00 2.12
CA ASN A 9 -8.73 -23.32 2.88
C ASN A 9 -9.95 -22.53 2.38
N GLY A 10 -9.78 -21.34 1.80
CA GLY A 10 -10.87 -20.50 1.29
C GLY A 10 -11.89 -20.06 2.36
N GLN A 11 -11.49 -20.02 3.64
CA GLN A 11 -12.39 -19.79 4.77
C GLN A 11 -12.46 -18.33 5.23
N PHE A 12 -11.68 -17.42 4.64
CA PHE A 12 -11.70 -16.02 5.04
C PHE A 12 -13.02 -15.35 4.64
N SER A 13 -13.59 -14.58 5.57
CA SER A 13 -14.82 -13.83 5.35
C SER A 13 -14.62 -12.36 5.66
N ASN A 14 -14.94 -11.51 4.69
CA ASN A 14 -14.98 -10.07 4.89
C ASN A 14 -16.01 -9.73 5.98
N TYR A 15 -15.55 -8.94 6.95
CA TYR A 15 -16.30 -8.47 8.12
C TYR A 15 -16.70 -9.58 9.12
N GLY A 16 -16.06 -10.75 9.03
CA GLY A 16 -16.17 -11.81 10.04
C GLY A 16 -15.36 -11.51 11.32
N VAL A 17 -15.39 -12.46 12.26
CA VAL A 17 -14.66 -12.38 13.52
C VAL A 17 -13.15 -12.26 13.28
N GLU A 18 -12.59 -13.11 12.41
CA GLU A 18 -11.16 -13.05 12.06
C GLU A 18 -10.77 -11.71 11.46
N HIS A 19 -11.56 -11.20 10.50
CA HIS A 19 -11.32 -9.89 9.89
C HIS A 19 -11.27 -8.80 10.97
N THR A 20 -12.24 -8.79 11.88
CA THR A 20 -12.33 -7.79 12.96
C THR A 20 -11.11 -7.85 13.89
N ILE A 21 -10.72 -9.05 14.33
CA ILE A 21 -9.55 -9.25 15.18
C ILE A 21 -8.27 -8.79 14.46
N ALA A 22 -8.06 -9.24 13.23
CA ALA A 22 -6.87 -8.91 12.46
C ALA A 22 -6.78 -7.40 12.19
N PHE A 23 -7.89 -6.76 11.81
CA PHE A 23 -7.97 -5.31 11.64
C PHE A 23 -7.60 -4.57 12.92
N THR A 24 -8.20 -4.93 14.07
CA THR A 24 -7.90 -4.29 15.36
C THR A 24 -6.43 -4.47 15.74
N LEU A 25 -5.87 -5.66 15.56
CA LEU A 25 -4.45 -5.93 15.83
C LEU A 25 -3.53 -5.11 14.92
N CYS A 26 -3.87 -4.96 13.64
CA CYS A 26 -3.10 -4.14 12.70
C CYS A 26 -3.09 -2.67 13.14
N ILE A 27 -4.25 -2.10 13.46
CA ILE A 27 -4.35 -0.71 13.94
C ILE A 27 -3.60 -0.53 15.25
N ALA A 28 -3.75 -1.47 16.20
CA ALA A 28 -3.06 -1.43 17.48
C ALA A 28 -1.54 -1.52 17.31
N ALA A 29 -1.04 -2.39 16.42
CA ALA A 29 0.38 -2.52 16.12
C ALA A 29 0.93 -1.24 15.47
N ILE A 30 0.25 -0.67 14.49
CA ILE A 30 0.65 0.60 13.86
C ILE A 30 0.71 1.70 14.92
N TRP A 31 -0.33 1.85 15.73
CA TRP A 31 -0.39 2.86 16.78
C TRP A 31 0.73 2.70 17.81
N LEU A 32 0.95 1.48 18.31
CA LEU A 32 1.99 1.18 19.28
C LEU A 32 3.37 1.54 18.73
N MET A 33 3.65 1.16 17.49
CA MET A 33 4.91 1.44 16.82
C MET A 33 5.16 2.93 16.64
N LEU A 34 4.12 3.70 16.26
CA LEU A 34 4.20 5.16 16.16
C LEU A 34 4.40 5.80 17.54
N TYR A 35 3.71 5.32 18.57
CA TYR A 35 3.85 5.80 19.95
C TYR A 35 5.27 5.58 20.48
N LEU A 36 5.80 4.36 20.34
CA LEU A 36 7.15 4.01 20.78
C LEU A 36 8.20 4.86 20.04
N ALA A 37 8.04 5.00 18.73
CA ALA A 37 8.91 5.84 17.93
C ALA A 37 8.87 7.30 18.36
N LYS A 38 7.68 7.85 18.65
CA LYS A 38 7.54 9.27 19.01
C LYS A 38 8.10 9.59 20.39
N TYR A 39 7.87 8.72 21.38
CA TYR A 39 8.05 9.06 22.79
C TYR A 39 9.13 8.26 23.52
N LYS A 40 9.54 7.11 22.99
CA LYS A 40 10.44 6.19 23.72
C LYS A 40 11.77 5.94 23.01
N TRP A 41 11.80 5.99 21.68
CA TRP A 41 13.01 5.70 20.91
C TRP A 41 13.83 6.93 20.59
N ASN A 42 15.16 6.78 20.65
CA ASN A 42 16.09 7.74 20.10
C ASN A 42 16.15 7.64 18.56
N ASP A 43 16.84 8.58 17.90
CA ASP A 43 16.84 8.64 16.44
C ASP A 43 17.45 7.40 15.78
N ASP A 44 18.54 6.85 16.33
CA ASP A 44 19.13 5.60 15.81
C ASP A 44 18.14 4.42 15.87
N GLN A 45 17.47 4.26 17.01
CA GLN A 45 16.45 3.24 17.21
C GLN A 45 15.28 3.39 16.23
N LYS A 46 14.80 4.61 16.00
CA LYS A 46 13.71 4.87 15.05
C LYS A 46 14.06 4.38 13.65
N TYR A 47 15.25 4.75 13.15
CA TYR A 47 15.69 4.31 11.82
C TYR A 47 15.92 2.81 11.77
N ARG A 48 16.66 2.25 12.73
CA ARG A 48 17.01 0.83 12.75
C ARG A 48 15.78 -0.08 12.79
N TYR A 49 14.83 0.19 13.67
CA TYR A 49 13.64 -0.65 13.79
C TYR A 49 12.71 -0.53 12.59
N MET A 50 12.57 0.67 12.01
CA MET A 50 11.79 0.83 10.78
C MET A 50 12.45 0.08 9.60
N VAL A 51 13.78 0.08 9.51
CA VAL A 51 14.51 -0.74 8.53
C VAL A 51 14.24 -2.22 8.76
N TYR A 52 14.34 -2.73 9.99
CA TYR A 52 14.06 -4.14 10.29
C TYR A 52 12.64 -4.56 9.91
N ILE A 53 11.65 -3.74 10.26
CA ILE A 53 10.24 -4.00 9.92
C ILE A 53 10.03 -4.01 8.41
N SER A 54 10.60 -3.02 7.71
CA SER A 54 10.46 -2.93 6.25
C SER A 54 11.16 -4.08 5.50
N VAL A 55 12.35 -4.48 5.95
CA VAL A 55 13.07 -5.64 5.39
C VAL A 55 12.33 -6.94 5.67
N PHE A 56 11.79 -7.11 6.88
CA PHE A 56 10.96 -8.26 7.23
C PHE A 56 9.69 -8.32 6.36
N ALA A 57 8.98 -7.21 6.18
CA ALA A 57 7.79 -7.19 5.34
C ALA A 57 8.10 -7.42 3.85
N ALA A 58 9.21 -6.88 3.35
CA ALA A 58 9.65 -7.15 1.99
C ALA A 58 10.08 -8.61 1.80
N SER A 59 10.76 -9.20 2.78
CA SER A 59 11.17 -10.61 2.71
C SER A 59 9.97 -11.55 2.78
N THR A 60 8.94 -11.24 3.58
CA THR A 60 7.70 -12.02 3.52
C THR A 60 7.01 -11.90 2.17
N GLN A 61 7.06 -10.75 1.48
CA GLN A 61 6.54 -10.64 0.11
C GLN A 61 7.34 -11.47 -0.89
N LEU A 62 8.68 -11.41 -0.83
CA LEU A 62 9.56 -12.15 -1.74
C LEU A 62 9.51 -13.66 -1.49
N PHE A 63 9.28 -14.08 -0.25
CA PHE A 63 9.12 -15.50 0.08
C PHE A 63 7.96 -16.15 -0.67
N LYS A 64 6.86 -15.43 -0.95
CA LYS A 64 5.74 -15.94 -1.76
C LYS A 64 6.22 -16.37 -3.14
N VAL A 65 6.98 -15.49 -3.79
CA VAL A 65 7.54 -15.72 -5.12
C VAL A 65 8.46 -16.92 -5.10
N PHE A 66 9.41 -16.93 -4.15
CA PHE A 66 10.36 -18.03 -3.98
C PHE A 66 9.65 -19.37 -3.75
N TYR A 67 8.68 -19.42 -2.84
CA TYR A 67 7.92 -20.62 -2.49
C TYR A 67 7.16 -21.18 -3.69
N ARG A 68 6.48 -20.32 -4.46
CA ARG A 68 5.74 -20.75 -5.66
C ARG A 68 6.66 -21.23 -6.78
N VAL A 69 7.83 -20.59 -6.95
CA VAL A 69 8.84 -21.06 -7.92
C VAL A 69 9.38 -22.42 -7.51
N TYR A 70 9.75 -22.59 -6.23
CA TYR A 70 10.30 -23.84 -5.71
C TYR A 70 9.33 -25.02 -5.87
N ASN A 71 8.02 -24.79 -5.69
CA ASN A 71 6.99 -25.82 -5.85
C ASN A 71 6.47 -25.98 -7.29
N GLY A 72 7.00 -25.24 -8.26
CA GLY A 72 6.54 -25.30 -9.65
C GLY A 72 5.11 -24.77 -9.88
N THR A 73 4.57 -23.99 -8.94
CA THR A 73 3.22 -23.40 -9.01
C THR A 73 3.23 -21.91 -9.33
N PHE A 74 4.39 -21.35 -9.67
CA PHE A 74 4.55 -19.95 -10.02
C PHE A 74 3.82 -19.61 -11.31
N ASN A 75 2.92 -18.63 -11.24
CA ASN A 75 2.26 -18.05 -12.39
C ASN A 75 2.74 -16.61 -12.61
N PRO A 76 3.50 -16.30 -13.68
CA PRO A 76 3.98 -14.94 -13.96
C PRO A 76 2.86 -13.92 -14.22
N THR A 77 1.60 -14.33 -14.39
CA THR A 77 0.48 -13.38 -14.53
C THR A 77 -0.03 -12.86 -13.20
N GLU A 78 0.20 -13.59 -12.10
CA GLU A 78 -0.37 -13.30 -10.77
C GLU A 78 0.70 -13.11 -9.69
N ASP A 79 1.84 -13.78 -9.84
CA ASP A 79 2.79 -13.97 -8.74
C ASP A 79 3.95 -13.00 -8.73
N PHE A 80 4.25 -12.30 -9.84
CA PHE A 80 5.16 -11.17 -9.74
C PHE A 80 4.57 -10.09 -8.83
N PRO A 81 5.40 -9.45 -7.98
CA PRO A 81 4.94 -8.46 -7.02
C PRO A 81 4.70 -7.08 -7.68
N LEU A 82 4.01 -7.05 -8.82
CA LEU A 82 3.80 -5.86 -9.65
C LEU A 82 2.47 -5.14 -9.35
N HIS A 83 1.57 -5.74 -8.56
CA HIS A 83 0.47 -4.99 -7.97
C HIS A 83 0.97 -3.93 -6.98
N LEU A 84 0.23 -2.83 -6.85
CA LEU A 84 0.65 -1.63 -6.13
C LEU A 84 1.14 -1.92 -4.70
N CYS A 85 0.36 -2.61 -3.85
CA CYS A 85 0.76 -2.92 -2.47
C CYS A 85 2.05 -3.77 -2.40
N ASN A 86 2.20 -4.71 -3.34
CA ASN A 86 3.36 -5.60 -3.42
C ASN A 86 4.62 -4.82 -3.83
N LEU A 87 4.49 -3.87 -4.76
CA LEU A 87 5.56 -2.94 -5.08
C LEU A 87 5.89 -2.03 -3.89
N MET A 88 4.88 -1.52 -3.19
CA MET A 88 5.10 -0.60 -2.06
C MET A 88 5.89 -1.27 -0.94
N VAL A 89 5.59 -2.53 -0.61
CA VAL A 89 6.34 -3.23 0.44
C VAL A 89 7.78 -3.53 0.02
N ILE A 90 8.04 -3.78 -1.27
CA ILE A 90 9.40 -3.96 -1.80
C ILE A 90 10.19 -2.65 -1.79
N LEU A 91 9.55 -1.52 -2.13
CA LEU A 91 10.19 -0.19 -2.13
C LEU A 91 10.42 0.37 -0.73
N LEU A 92 9.65 -0.09 0.26
CA LEU A 92 9.69 0.40 1.63
C LEU A 92 11.09 0.31 2.26
N PRO A 93 11.81 -0.83 2.26
CA PRO A 93 13.15 -0.91 2.84
C PRO A 93 14.14 0.05 2.19
N PHE A 94 14.13 0.18 0.86
CA PHE A 94 14.98 1.15 0.16
C PHE A 94 14.67 2.59 0.58
N THR A 95 13.38 2.91 0.70
CA THR A 95 12.92 4.23 1.19
C THR A 95 13.47 4.53 2.58
N MET A 96 13.48 3.54 3.47
CA MET A 96 13.90 3.70 4.86
C MET A 96 15.42 3.70 5.03
N ILE A 97 16.12 2.77 4.37
CA ILE A 97 17.59 2.63 4.41
C ILE A 97 18.27 3.91 3.88
N PHE A 98 17.83 4.39 2.72
CA PHE A 98 18.41 5.59 2.10
C PHE A 98 17.82 6.89 2.61
N LYS A 99 16.90 6.84 3.58
CA LYS A 99 16.15 8.00 4.08
C LYS A 99 15.57 8.82 2.92
N TRP A 100 15.04 8.12 1.91
CA TRP A 100 14.71 8.69 0.61
C TRP A 100 13.39 9.48 0.68
N ARG A 101 13.47 10.67 1.28
CA ARG A 101 12.31 11.54 1.53
C ARG A 101 11.45 11.78 0.29
N LYS A 102 12.07 11.98 -0.88
CA LYS A 102 11.34 12.20 -2.14
C LYS A 102 10.51 10.98 -2.54
N LEU A 103 11.07 9.76 -2.49
CA LEU A 103 10.36 8.53 -2.78
C LEU A 103 9.23 8.30 -1.77
N TRP A 104 9.50 8.51 -0.48
CA TRP A 104 8.46 8.44 0.55
C TRP A 104 7.29 9.38 0.27
N GLY A 105 7.55 10.62 -0.14
CA GLY A 105 6.50 11.60 -0.46
C GLY A 105 5.64 11.17 -1.65
N ILE A 106 6.24 10.51 -2.65
CA ILE A 106 5.53 9.92 -3.78
C ILE A 106 4.64 8.76 -3.29
N THR A 107 5.24 7.78 -2.61
CA THR A 107 4.55 6.55 -2.21
C THR A 107 3.55 6.78 -1.09
N PHE A 108 3.66 7.86 -0.32
CA PHE A 108 2.72 8.21 0.75
C PHE A 108 1.28 8.23 0.25
N PHE A 109 1.00 8.93 -0.85
CA PHE A 109 -0.35 9.01 -1.39
C PHE A 109 -0.84 7.67 -1.94
N TRP A 110 0.05 6.91 -2.59
CA TRP A 110 -0.28 5.60 -3.15
C TRP A 110 -0.66 4.61 -2.04
N ILE A 111 0.05 4.68 -0.92
CA ILE A 111 -0.22 3.87 0.26
C ILE A 111 -1.51 4.34 0.93
N MET A 112 -1.65 5.63 1.24
CA MET A 112 -2.80 6.12 2.02
C MET A 112 -4.13 6.05 1.28
N ILE A 113 -4.15 6.23 -0.04
CA ILE A 113 -5.38 6.16 -0.85
C ILE A 113 -5.56 4.79 -1.51
N GLY A 114 -4.49 4.23 -2.06
CA GLY A 114 -4.56 2.97 -2.82
C GLY A 114 -4.49 1.74 -1.94
N CYS A 115 -3.55 1.69 -0.98
CA CYS A 115 -3.24 0.48 -0.25
C CYS A 115 -3.98 0.38 1.10
N ALA A 116 -4.18 1.50 1.81
CA ALA A 116 -4.74 1.50 3.16
C ALA A 116 -6.19 1.02 3.22
N GLN A 117 -6.94 1.12 2.13
CA GLN A 117 -8.30 0.56 2.05
C GLN A 117 -8.32 -0.98 2.15
N SER A 118 -7.21 -1.66 1.84
CA SER A 118 -7.19 -3.13 1.76
C SER A 118 -7.31 -3.83 3.11
N ILE A 119 -7.08 -3.11 4.22
CA ILE A 119 -7.36 -3.62 5.58
C ILE A 119 -8.84 -3.47 5.96
N PHE A 120 -9.61 -2.63 5.25
CA PHE A 120 -11.05 -2.47 5.45
C PHE A 120 -11.86 -3.36 4.51
N THR A 121 -11.42 -3.49 3.26
CA THR A 121 -12.03 -4.35 2.24
C THR A 121 -11.00 -5.34 1.70
N PRO A 122 -10.62 -6.36 2.49
CA PRO A 122 -9.61 -7.30 2.05
C PRO A 122 -10.04 -8.12 0.84
N THR A 123 -9.05 -8.40 -0.01
CA THR A 123 -9.16 -9.32 -1.15
C THR A 123 -8.61 -10.71 -0.81
N LEU A 124 -8.46 -10.98 0.49
CA LEU A 124 -7.92 -12.22 1.03
C LEU A 124 -8.96 -13.35 0.92
N THR A 125 -8.54 -14.54 0.47
CA THR A 125 -9.37 -15.75 0.41
C THR A 125 -9.08 -16.70 1.56
N GLU A 126 -7.83 -16.73 2.01
CA GLU A 126 -7.32 -17.70 2.97
C GLU A 126 -7.42 -17.19 4.41
N SER A 127 -7.91 -18.03 5.30
CA SER A 127 -8.02 -17.76 6.75
C SER A 127 -6.74 -18.17 7.50
N MET A 128 -6.46 -17.49 8.61
CA MET A 128 -5.38 -17.83 9.54
C MET A 128 -5.43 -19.31 9.97
N PRO A 129 -4.27 -19.98 10.15
CA PRO A 129 -2.91 -19.45 10.15
C PRO A 129 -2.23 -19.46 8.75
N HIS A 130 -2.99 -19.48 7.65
CA HIS A 130 -2.42 -19.60 6.31
C HIS A 130 -1.40 -18.50 5.98
N TYR A 131 -0.35 -18.86 5.24
CA TYR A 131 0.74 -17.95 4.87
C TYR A 131 0.25 -16.71 4.14
N GLU A 132 -0.68 -16.86 3.19
CA GLU A 132 -1.27 -15.74 2.46
C GLU A 132 -1.96 -14.76 3.42
N ALA A 133 -2.68 -15.27 4.44
CA ALA A 133 -3.34 -14.45 5.44
C ALA A 133 -2.31 -13.67 6.29
N VAL A 134 -1.32 -14.36 6.84
CA VAL A 134 -0.25 -13.75 7.63
C VAL A 134 0.49 -12.69 6.82
N ARG A 135 0.92 -13.04 5.61
CA ARG A 135 1.63 -12.12 4.72
C ARG A 135 0.76 -10.91 4.41
N TYR A 136 -0.50 -11.10 4.05
CA TYR A 136 -1.42 -10.01 3.73
C TYR A 136 -1.48 -8.97 4.84
N TRP A 137 -1.72 -9.38 6.08
CA TRP A 137 -1.80 -8.45 7.21
C TRP A 137 -0.45 -7.79 7.53
N VAL A 138 0.66 -8.54 7.44
CA VAL A 138 2.02 -8.02 7.65
C VAL A 138 2.39 -6.94 6.64
N ILE A 139 2.23 -7.21 5.33
CA ILE A 139 2.66 -6.26 4.29
C ILE A 139 1.84 -4.98 4.34
N HIS A 140 0.52 -5.08 4.57
CA HIS A 140 -0.36 -3.92 4.61
C HIS A 140 -0.12 -3.08 5.86
N SER A 141 0.09 -3.72 7.02
CA SER A 141 0.48 -3.01 8.23
C SER A 141 1.81 -2.27 8.05
N ALA A 142 2.80 -2.92 7.44
CA ALA A 142 4.13 -2.35 7.27
C ALA A 142 4.16 -1.14 6.33
N ILE A 143 3.44 -1.19 5.20
CA ILE A 143 3.39 -0.04 4.28
C ILE A 143 2.61 1.14 4.89
N ILE A 144 1.46 0.89 5.55
CA ILE A 144 0.69 1.94 6.23
C ILE A 144 1.54 2.56 7.35
N LEU A 145 2.19 1.71 8.17
CA LEU A 145 3.14 2.16 9.18
C LEU A 145 4.21 3.02 8.53
N GLY A 146 4.88 2.57 7.46
CA GLY A 146 5.93 3.31 6.78
C GLY A 146 5.49 4.68 6.25
N ALA A 147 4.28 4.79 5.71
CA ALA A 147 3.69 6.06 5.30
C ALA A 147 3.54 7.01 6.50
N LEU A 148 2.91 6.56 7.59
CA LEU A 148 2.68 7.38 8.79
C LEU A 148 3.98 7.65 9.57
N TYR A 149 4.93 6.72 9.56
CA TYR A 149 6.19 6.79 10.30
C TYR A 149 7.03 7.98 9.85
N GLY A 150 7.06 8.26 8.54
CA GLY A 150 7.72 9.44 8.00
C GLY A 150 7.24 10.73 8.67
N ILE A 151 5.92 10.88 8.86
CA ILE A 151 5.34 12.06 9.53
C ILE A 151 5.67 12.06 11.02
N TYR A 152 5.28 11.00 11.74
CA TYR A 152 5.26 11.03 13.20
C TYR A 152 6.63 10.80 13.84
N ALA A 153 7.46 9.94 13.25
CA ALA A 153 8.76 9.56 13.82
C ALA A 153 9.93 10.31 13.18
N PHE A 154 9.93 10.49 11.85
CA PHE A 154 11.01 11.19 11.13
C PHE A 154 10.77 12.70 10.94
N GLY A 155 9.56 13.19 11.21
CA GLY A 155 9.23 14.62 11.05
C GLY A 155 9.18 15.08 9.59
N TRP A 156 8.98 14.16 8.65
CA TRP A 156 8.83 14.47 7.24
C TRP A 156 7.46 15.09 6.96
N THR A 157 7.43 16.21 6.24
CA THR A 157 6.22 17.00 6.00
C THR A 157 5.74 16.87 4.58
N ILE A 158 4.48 16.51 4.33
CA ILE A 158 3.95 16.42 2.96
C ILE A 158 3.89 17.79 2.29
N THR A 159 4.28 17.87 1.01
CA THR A 159 4.28 19.11 0.22
C THR A 159 3.44 18.99 -1.06
N TRP A 160 2.98 20.11 -1.61
CA TRP A 160 2.35 20.14 -2.95
C TRP A 160 3.21 19.51 -4.05
N LYS A 161 4.54 19.66 -3.95
CA LYS A 161 5.47 19.03 -4.90
C LYS A 161 5.46 17.50 -4.79
N ASP A 162 5.18 16.96 -3.61
CA ASP A 162 5.04 15.50 -3.43
C ASP A 162 3.78 15.00 -4.13
N THR A 163 2.67 15.72 -4.07
CA THR A 163 1.44 15.38 -4.80
C THR A 163 1.66 15.35 -6.31
N ILE A 164 2.28 16.38 -6.89
CA ILE A 164 2.55 16.41 -8.33
C ILE A 164 3.47 15.26 -8.74
N ARG A 165 4.54 15.01 -7.97
CA ARG A 165 5.44 13.87 -8.22
C ARG A 165 4.74 12.53 -8.06
N SER A 166 3.77 12.44 -7.14
CA SER A 166 2.98 11.24 -6.91
C SER A 166 2.07 10.93 -8.10
N ILE A 167 1.39 11.94 -8.64
CA ILE A 167 0.55 11.82 -9.85
C ILE A 167 1.41 11.41 -11.06
N LEU A 168 2.53 12.10 -11.27
CA LEU A 168 3.47 11.77 -12.35
C LEU A 168 4.05 10.36 -12.18
N GLY A 169 4.45 10.00 -10.96
CA GLY A 169 5.02 8.69 -10.66
C GLY A 169 4.01 7.56 -10.88
N MET A 170 2.73 7.77 -10.57
CA MET A 170 1.67 6.78 -10.81
C MET A 170 1.50 6.54 -12.31
N ASN A 171 1.48 7.61 -13.11
CA ASN A 171 1.42 7.53 -14.56
C ASN A 171 2.65 6.87 -15.17
N ILE A 172 3.85 7.19 -14.67
CA ILE A 172 5.10 6.51 -15.09
C ILE A 172 5.03 5.02 -14.76
N LEU A 173 4.58 4.66 -13.55
CA LEU A 173 4.42 3.26 -13.17
C LEU A 173 3.42 2.54 -14.07
N ALA A 174 2.28 3.15 -14.37
CA ALA A 174 1.30 2.60 -15.30
C ALA A 174 1.87 2.43 -16.72
N ALA A 175 2.62 3.41 -17.21
CA ALA A 175 3.27 3.36 -18.52
C ALA A 175 4.35 2.26 -18.61
N ILE A 176 4.99 1.91 -17.49
CA ILE A 176 5.94 0.79 -17.41
C ILE A 176 5.20 -0.55 -17.32
N LEU A 177 4.15 -0.64 -16.50
CA LEU A 177 3.44 -1.90 -16.26
C LEU A 177 2.55 -2.31 -17.43
N PHE A 178 2.01 -1.37 -18.21
CA PHE A 178 1.18 -1.68 -19.36
C PHE A 178 1.88 -2.56 -20.42
N PRO A 179 3.09 -2.25 -20.92
CA PRO A 179 3.81 -3.14 -21.83
C PRO A 179 4.21 -4.45 -21.17
N ILE A 180 4.54 -4.46 -19.86
CA ILE A 180 4.79 -5.70 -19.12
C ILE A 180 3.55 -6.60 -19.13
N ASN A 181 2.36 -6.03 -18.90
CA ASN A 181 1.09 -6.74 -18.97
C ASN A 181 0.84 -7.35 -20.35
N LEU A 182 1.18 -6.63 -21.42
CA LEU A 182 1.04 -7.16 -22.79
C LEU A 182 1.98 -8.35 -23.04
N VAL A 183 3.24 -8.26 -22.58
CA VAL A 183 4.25 -9.31 -22.76
C VAL A 183 3.92 -10.55 -21.93
N LEU A 184 3.46 -10.37 -20.70
CA LEU A 184 3.14 -11.46 -19.77
C LEU A 184 1.71 -11.99 -19.94
N HIS A 185 0.88 -11.36 -20.77
CA HIS A 185 -0.57 -11.58 -20.80
C HIS A 185 -1.23 -11.46 -19.41
N SER A 186 -0.75 -10.50 -18.62
CA SER A 186 -1.19 -10.25 -17.23
C SER A 186 -2.06 -9.01 -17.11
N ASN A 187 -2.59 -8.76 -15.90
CA ASN A 187 -3.42 -7.60 -15.61
C ASN A 187 -3.01 -6.90 -14.30
N TYR A 188 -1.72 -6.65 -14.13
CA TYR A 188 -1.19 -5.93 -12.97
C TYR A 188 -1.77 -4.52 -12.91
N MET A 189 -2.13 -4.12 -11.68
CA MET A 189 -2.83 -2.86 -11.40
C MET A 189 -4.14 -2.65 -12.19
N TYR A 190 -4.70 -3.70 -12.79
CA TYR A 190 -5.95 -3.65 -13.55
C TYR A 190 -5.91 -2.61 -14.68
N LEU A 191 -4.79 -2.54 -15.41
CA LEU A 191 -4.58 -1.61 -16.52
C LEU A 191 -5.19 -2.10 -17.84
N ASN A 192 -5.29 -3.42 -18.03
CA ASN A 192 -5.68 -4.05 -19.29
C ASN A 192 -7.14 -4.52 -19.26
N ALA A 193 -7.66 -4.82 -18.08
CA ALA A 193 -9.06 -5.14 -17.83
C ALA A 193 -9.44 -4.81 -16.38
N LYS A 194 -10.74 -4.72 -16.12
CA LYS A 194 -11.25 -4.57 -14.75
C LYS A 194 -10.90 -5.80 -13.90
N PRO A 195 -10.76 -5.63 -12.57
CA PRO A 195 -10.68 -6.77 -11.66
C PRO A 195 -11.90 -7.69 -11.84
N PRO A 196 -11.74 -9.01 -11.65
CA PRO A 196 -12.86 -9.95 -11.73
C PRO A 196 -13.88 -9.72 -10.59
N GLY A 197 -15.13 -10.07 -10.86
CA GLY A 197 -16.25 -9.91 -9.92
C GLY A 197 -16.86 -8.51 -9.92
N THR A 198 -17.86 -8.30 -9.05
CA THR A 198 -18.52 -7.00 -8.90
C THR A 198 -17.64 -6.07 -8.07
N THR A 199 -17.12 -5.02 -8.69
CA THR A 199 -16.19 -4.08 -8.05
C THR A 199 -16.57 -2.64 -8.34
N PHE A 200 -15.93 -1.69 -7.64
CA PHE A 200 -16.08 -0.26 -7.93
C PHE A 200 -15.76 0.10 -9.39
N TYR A 201 -14.91 -0.68 -10.07
CA TYR A 201 -14.56 -0.45 -11.47
C TYR A 201 -15.77 -0.60 -12.40
N ASP A 202 -16.81 -1.32 -11.99
CA ASP A 202 -18.04 -1.49 -12.78
C ASP A 202 -18.80 -0.17 -12.98
N LEU A 203 -18.61 0.78 -12.07
CA LEU A 203 -19.20 2.12 -12.14
C LEU A 203 -18.49 3.05 -13.15
N LEU A 204 -17.31 2.67 -13.66
CA LEU A 204 -16.40 3.56 -14.38
C LEU A 204 -16.43 3.40 -15.92
N GLY A 205 -17.40 2.67 -16.48
CA GLY A 205 -17.51 2.45 -17.93
C GLY A 205 -16.52 1.41 -18.51
N PRO A 206 -16.46 1.21 -19.83
CA PRO A 206 -15.61 0.17 -20.45
C PRO A 206 -14.13 0.55 -20.51
N TRP A 207 -13.27 -0.42 -20.76
CA TRP A 207 -11.85 -0.19 -21.08
C TRP A 207 -11.72 0.49 -22.46
N PRO A 208 -10.80 1.45 -22.66
CA PRO A 208 -9.85 2.03 -21.70
C PRO A 208 -10.41 3.22 -20.89
N GLY A 209 -11.66 3.62 -21.13
CA GLY A 209 -12.26 4.82 -20.54
C GLY A 209 -12.25 4.86 -19.00
N TYR A 210 -12.41 3.71 -18.32
CA TYR A 210 -12.34 3.69 -16.86
C TYR A 210 -10.99 4.11 -16.29
N ILE A 211 -9.89 3.97 -17.05
CA ILE A 211 -8.55 4.39 -16.60
C ILE A 211 -8.53 5.91 -16.42
N ILE A 212 -9.18 6.67 -17.31
CA ILE A 212 -9.31 8.13 -17.21
C ILE A 212 -10.11 8.49 -15.96
N TRP A 213 -11.22 7.79 -15.69
CA TRP A 213 -12.01 8.02 -14.48
C TRP A 213 -11.25 7.69 -13.20
N LEU A 214 -10.43 6.62 -13.20
CA LEU A 214 -9.54 6.31 -12.10
C LEU A 214 -8.50 7.41 -11.89
N GLU A 215 -7.92 7.95 -12.96
CA GLU A 215 -6.97 9.05 -12.87
C GLU A 215 -7.60 10.30 -12.25
N VAL A 216 -8.79 10.69 -12.71
CA VAL A 216 -9.54 11.82 -12.14
C VAL A 216 -9.82 11.59 -10.65
N LEU A 217 -10.30 10.40 -10.29
CA LEU A 217 -10.61 10.05 -8.90
C LEU A 217 -9.36 10.08 -8.01
N VAL A 218 -8.28 9.42 -8.43
CA VAL A 218 -7.03 9.33 -7.68
C VAL A 218 -6.40 10.72 -7.50
N ASN A 219 -6.39 11.54 -8.55
CA ASN A 219 -5.87 12.91 -8.49
C ASN A 219 -6.70 13.79 -7.54
N GLY A 220 -8.03 13.64 -7.56
CA GLY A 220 -8.93 14.28 -6.62
C GLY A 220 -8.62 13.87 -5.17
N LEU A 221 -8.54 12.57 -4.90
CA LEU A 221 -8.24 12.02 -3.57
C LEU A 221 -6.85 12.45 -3.07
N PHE A 222 -5.83 12.46 -3.93
CA PHE A 222 -4.49 12.92 -3.56
C PHE A 222 -4.50 14.40 -3.15
N THR A 223 -5.31 15.21 -3.81
CA THR A 223 -5.48 16.62 -3.46
C THR A 223 -6.23 16.78 -2.14
N LEU A 224 -7.26 15.97 -1.88
CA LEU A 224 -7.98 15.98 -0.61
C LEU A 224 -7.08 15.62 0.59
N VAL A 225 -6.15 14.66 0.40
CA VAL A 225 -5.18 14.28 1.42
C VAL A 225 -4.27 15.44 1.84
N LEU A 226 -4.09 16.48 1.01
CA LEU A 226 -3.31 17.66 1.36
C LEU A 226 -4.02 18.62 2.32
N ILE A 227 -5.35 18.58 2.39
CA ILE A 227 -6.14 19.56 3.16
C ILE A 227 -5.69 19.64 4.62
N PRO A 228 -5.53 18.53 5.37
CA PRO A 228 -5.10 18.59 6.76
C PRO A 228 -3.70 19.21 6.94
N PHE A 229 -2.80 19.02 5.96
CA PHE A 229 -1.42 19.53 6.03
C PHE A 229 -1.32 21.03 5.74
N TYR A 230 -2.24 21.58 4.94
CA TYR A 230 -2.27 22.99 4.55
C TYR A 230 -3.42 23.78 5.18
N TRP A 231 -4.14 23.18 6.14
CA TRP A 231 -5.34 23.75 6.75
C TRP A 231 -5.16 25.18 7.28
N ASN A 232 -4.03 25.44 7.95
CA ASN A 232 -3.73 26.77 8.50
C ASN A 232 -3.50 27.82 7.41
N ASP A 233 -2.88 27.43 6.29
CA ASP A 233 -2.63 28.34 5.16
C ASP A 233 -3.95 28.62 4.43
N ILE A 234 -4.78 27.60 4.25
CA ILE A 234 -6.13 27.73 3.68
C ILE A 234 -6.97 28.70 4.53
N LYS A 235 -6.98 28.54 5.85
CA LYS A 235 -7.69 29.46 6.77
C LYS A 235 -7.23 30.91 6.62
N ARG A 236 -5.92 31.15 6.55
CA ARG A 236 -5.37 32.52 6.38
C ARG A 236 -5.75 33.12 5.03
N TYR A 237 -5.77 32.32 3.96
CA TYR A 237 -6.19 32.77 2.65
C TYR A 237 -7.67 33.15 2.63
N LEU A 238 -8.55 32.28 3.14
CA LEU A 238 -9.99 32.55 3.19
C LEU A 238 -10.32 33.80 4.02
N ALA A 239 -9.63 34.00 5.15
CA ALA A 239 -9.80 35.19 5.97
C ALA A 239 -9.42 36.49 5.23
N ARG A 240 -8.51 36.45 4.26
CA ARG A 240 -8.13 37.62 3.43
C ARG A 240 -9.08 37.89 2.28
N VAL A 241 -9.76 36.86 1.77
CA VAL A 241 -10.68 36.97 0.63
C VAL A 241 -12.08 37.42 1.07
N VAL A 242 -12.45 37.09 2.30
CA VAL A 242 -13.77 37.43 2.89
C VAL A 242 -13.75 38.79 3.61
N ALA A 243 -12.56 39.32 3.92
CA ALA A 243 -12.37 40.67 4.47
C ALA A 243 -12.32 41.72 3.35
#